data_AF-A0A937YYS3-F1
#
_entry.id   AF-A0A937YYS3-F1
#
_cell.length_a   1.000
_cell.length_b   1.000
_cell.length_c   1.000
_cell.angle_alpha   90.00
_cell.angle_beta   90.00
_cell.angle_gamma   90.00
#
_symmetry.space_group_name_H-M   'P 1'
#
loop_
_entity.id
_entity.type
_entity.pdbx_description
1 polymer ?
#
loop_
_entity_poly.entity_id
_entity_poly.type
_entity_poly.pdbx_seq_one_letter_code
_entity_poly.pdbx_strand_id
1 'polypeptide(L)' 'MRTTLDVDDEVIAAVRSLARQRGRTMGQVVSDLVRQALAPRPAQEVRNGVPLFAPPPGRGPATMELVNALRDGEQDT' A
#
# COMPACT_ATOMS: atom_id res chain seq x y z
N MET A 1 6.25 19.02 -12.34
CA MET A 1 5.39 19.82 -13.23
C MET A 1 4.32 20.50 -12.38
N ARG A 2 3.92 21.73 -12.71
CA ARG A 2 2.78 22.41 -12.06
C ARG A 2 1.59 22.37 -13.00
N THR A 3 0.49 21.81 -12.53
CA THR A 3 -0.76 21.62 -13.28
C THR A 3 -1.90 22.16 -12.45
N THR A 4 -2.89 22.76 -13.08
CA THR A 4 -4.15 23.18 -12.44
C THR A 4 -5.20 22.10 -12.71
N LEU A 5 -5.84 21.61 -11.67
CA LEU A 5 -6.88 20.59 -11.72
C LEU A 5 -8.08 21.12 -10.95
N ASP A 6 -9.29 20.81 -11.43
CA ASP A 6 -10.50 21.01 -10.65
C ASP A 6 -10.66 19.83 -9.68
N VAL A 7 -10.93 20.13 -8.40
CA VAL A 7 -10.93 19.15 -7.30
C VAL A 7 -11.99 19.57 -6.28
N ASP A 8 -12.85 18.62 -5.89
CA ASP A 8 -13.91 18.87 -4.92
C ASP A 8 -13.36 19.35 -3.56
N ASP A 9 -14.09 20.25 -2.91
CA ASP A 9 -13.70 20.84 -1.62
C ASP A 9 -13.48 19.79 -0.52
N GLU A 10 -14.28 18.72 -0.53
CA GLU A 10 -14.13 17.60 0.42
C GLU A 10 -12.79 16.87 0.26
N VAL A 11 -12.33 16.72 -0.98
CA VAL A 11 -11.04 16.08 -1.29
C VAL A 11 -9.90 17.01 -0.85
N ILE A 12 -10.03 18.31 -1.08
CA ILE A 12 -9.05 19.31 -0.61
C ILE A 12 -8.91 19.28 0.92
N ALA A 13 -10.02 19.16 1.65
CA ALA A 13 -10.02 19.04 3.11
C ALA A 13 -9.30 17.76 3.57
N ALA A 14 -9.60 16.62 2.95
CA ALA A 14 -8.96 15.34 3.25
C ALA A 14 -7.45 15.36 2.98
N VAL A 15 -7.05 15.88 1.81
CA VAL A 15 -5.63 16.01 1.42
C VAL A 15 -4.88 16.92 2.39
N ARG A 16 -5.49 18.02 2.82
CA ARG A 16 -4.87 18.95 3.79
C ARG A 16 -4.62 18.26 5.14
N SER A 17 -5.58 17.48 5.61
CA SER A 17 -5.44 16.70 6.84
C SER A 17 -4.29 15.69 6.72
N LEU A 18 -4.26 14.93 5.62
CA LEU A 18 -3.23 13.93 5.34
C LEU A 18 -1.83 14.54 5.20
N ALA A 19 -1.73 15.69 4.55
CA ALA A 19 -0.49 16.44 4.38
C ALA A 19 0.10 16.89 5.72
N ARG A 20 -0.75 17.37 6.64
CA ARG A 20 -0.35 17.72 8.01
C ARG A 20 0.14 16.49 8.78
N GLN A 21 -0.62 15.39 8.73
CA GLN A 21 -0.24 14.14 9.41
C GLN A 21 1.09 13.59 8.91
N ARG A 22 1.38 13.70 7.61
CA ARG A 22 2.61 13.18 6.98
C ARG A 22 3.77 14.17 6.97
N GLY A 23 3.57 15.43 7.39
CA GLY A 23 4.58 16.48 7.30
C GLY A 23 5.02 16.80 5.87
N ARG A 24 4.11 16.68 4.89
CA ARG A 24 4.38 16.90 3.46
C ARG A 24 3.49 18.01 2.89
N THR A 25 3.87 18.55 1.73
CA THR A 25 3.01 19.51 1.04
C THR A 25 1.78 18.82 0.42
N MET A 26 0.67 19.55 0.26
CA MET A 26 -0.53 19.01 -0.39
C MET A 26 -0.24 18.50 -1.81
N GLY A 27 0.56 19.22 -2.60
CA GLY A 27 0.92 18.81 -3.96
C GLY A 27 1.69 17.50 -4.00
N GLN A 28 2.60 17.26 -3.05
CA GLN A 28 3.29 15.96 -2.93
C GLN A 28 2.32 14.83 -2.58
N VAL A 29 1.42 15.06 -1.62
CA VAL A 29 0.43 14.05 -1.23
C VAL A 29 -0.52 13.72 -2.38
N VAL A 30 -1.03 14.72 -3.10
CA VAL A 30 -1.87 14.49 -4.28
C VAL A 30 -1.10 13.75 -5.36
N SER A 31 0.15 14.13 -5.63
CA SER A 31 0.98 13.46 -6.64
C SER A 31 1.22 11.99 -6.28
N ASP A 32 1.48 11.67 -5.01
CA ASP A 32 1.66 10.31 -4.53
C ASP A 32 0.36 9.49 -4.65
N LEU A 33 -0.78 10.07 -4.26
CA LEU A 33 -2.10 9.43 -4.37
C LEU A 33 -2.48 9.14 -5.82
N VAL A 34 -2.28 10.11 -6.73
CA VAL A 34 -2.54 9.94 -8.15
C VAL A 34 -1.62 8.86 -8.74
N ARG A 35 -0.33 8.84 -8.36
CA ARG A 35 0.59 7.78 -8.78
C ARG A 35 0.12 6.40 -8.32
N GLN A 36 -0.34 6.27 -7.09
CA GLN A 36 -0.86 5.02 -6.56
C GLN A 36 -2.16 4.59 -7.27
N ALA A 37 -3.05 5.54 -7.57
CA ALA A 37 -4.30 5.26 -8.27
C ALA A 37 -4.07 4.83 -9.74
N LEU A 38 -3.05 5.40 -10.40
CA LEU A 38 -2.68 5.07 -11.77
C LEU A 38 -1.72 3.88 -11.88
N ALA A 39 -1.22 3.36 -10.75
CA ALA A 39 -0.36 2.18 -10.78
C ALA A 39 -1.16 0.98 -11.31
N PRO A 40 -0.60 0.20 -12.25
CA PRO A 40 -1.25 -1.00 -12.73
C PRO A 40 -1.48 -1.96 -11.56
N ARG A 41 -2.73 -2.36 -11.35
CA ARG A 41 -3.04 -3.39 -10.36
C ARG A 41 -2.54 -4.71 -10.90
N PRO A 42 -1.68 -5.44 -10.17
CA PRO A 42 -1.28 -6.77 -10.61
C PRO A 42 -2.54 -7.63 -10.75
N ALA A 43 -2.62 -8.36 -11.86
CA ALA A 43 -3.69 -9.34 -12.04
C ALA A 43 -3.60 -10.33 -10.88
N GLN A 44 -4.68 -10.41 -10.09
CA GLN A 44 -4.74 -11.37 -9.00
C GLN A 44 -4.95 -12.75 -9.62
N GLU A 45 -4.04 -13.68 -9.34
CA GLU A 45 -4.23 -15.07 -9.77
C GLU A 45 -5.49 -15.61 -9.08
N VAL A 46 -6.39 -16.22 -9.84
CA VAL A 46 -7.61 -16.81 -9.31
C VAL A 46 -7.51 -18.32 -9.45
N ARG A 47 -7.75 -19.04 -8.36
CA ARG A 47 -7.81 -20.52 -8.37
C ARG A 47 -9.14 -20.97 -7.80
N ASN A 48 -9.91 -21.71 -8.60
CA ASN A 48 -11.25 -22.18 -8.24
C ASN A 48 -12.21 -21.05 -7.82
N GLY A 49 -12.15 -19.89 -8.49
CA GLY A 49 -13.00 -18.73 -8.19
C GLY A 49 -12.58 -17.93 -6.95
N VAL A 50 -11.50 -18.32 -6.27
CA VAL A 50 -10.96 -17.60 -5.11
C VAL A 50 -9.72 -16.80 -5.53
N PRO A 51 -9.67 -15.48 -5.25
CA PRO A 51 -8.48 -14.67 -5.48
C PRO A 51 -7.33 -15.13 -4.57
N LEU A 52 -6.19 -15.46 -5.18
CA LEU A 52 -4.97 -15.85 -4.48
C LEU A 52 -4.18 -14.62 -4.03
N PHE A 53 -3.60 -14.71 -2.84
CA PHE A 53 -2.62 -13.74 -2.38
C PHE A 53 -1.27 -14.06 -3.05
N ALA A 54 -0.71 -13.09 -3.77
CA ALA A 54 0.65 -13.21 -4.31
C ALA A 54 1.65 -12.72 -3.23
N PRO A 55 2.49 -13.59 -2.65
CA PRO A 55 3.51 -13.16 -1.71
C PRO A 55 4.57 -12.30 -2.42
N PRO A 56 5.25 -11.39 -1.71
CA PRO A 56 6.38 -10.65 -2.25
C PRO A 56 7.45 -11.62 -2.80
N PRO A 57 8.12 -11.27 -3.91
CA PRO A 57 9.19 -12.11 -4.45
C PRO A 57 10.30 -12.30 -3.40
N GLY A 58 10.83 -13.51 -3.30
CA GLY A 58 11.90 -13.85 -2.37
C GLY A 58 11.46 -14.25 -0.96
N ARG A 59 10.15 -14.29 -0.66
CA ARG A 59 9.64 -14.93 0.56
C ARG A 59 9.37 -16.41 0.32
N GLY A 60 9.95 -17.26 1.17
CA GLY A 60 9.65 -18.68 1.23
C GLY A 60 8.22 -18.96 1.72
N PRO A 61 7.71 -20.19 1.55
CA PRO A 61 6.40 -20.57 2.06
C PRO A 61 6.32 -20.40 3.58
N ALA A 62 5.14 -20.07 4.08
CA ALA A 62 4.90 -20.08 5.53
C ALA A 62 4.90 -21.54 6.03
N THR A 63 6.01 -21.98 6.60
CA THR A 63 6.15 -23.32 7.19
C THR A 63 5.65 -23.32 8.64
N MET A 64 5.22 -24.48 9.13
CA MET A 64 4.83 -24.62 10.54
C MET A 64 5.98 -24.33 11.50
N GLU A 65 7.21 -24.64 11.09
CA GLU A 65 8.42 -24.30 11.84
C GLU A 65 8.59 -22.78 12.01
N LEU A 66 8.45 -22.01 10.93
CA LEU A 66 8.50 -20.54 10.98
C LEU A 66 7.40 -19.97 11.89
N VAL A 67 6.18 -20.51 11.78
CA VAL A 67 5.05 -20.06 12.61
C VAL A 67 5.30 -20.31 14.08
N ASN A 68 5.84 -21.49 14.43
CA ASN A 68 6.17 -21.83 15.81
C ASN A 68 7.30 -20.94 16.35
N ALA A 69 8.38 -20.74 15.61
CA ALA A 69 9.47 -19.86 16.03
C ALA A 69 8.99 -18.42 16.30
N LEU A 70 8.12 -17.88 15.46
CA LEU A 70 7.51 -16.55 15.66
C LEU A 70 6.57 -16.50 16.88
N ARG A 71 5.80 -17.55 17.12
CA ARG A 71 4.90 -17.66 18.28
C ARG A 71 5.68 -17.77 19.58
N ASP A 72 6.77 -18.53 19.55
CA ASP A 72 7.56 -18.89 20.74
C ASP A 72 8.62 -17.81 21.03
N GLY A 73 8.75 -16.79 20.17
CA GLY A 73 9.58 -15.60 20.38
C GLY A 73 11.05 -15.79 19.98
N GLU A 74 11.36 -16.84 19.23
CA GLU A 74 12.72 -17.23 18.82
C GLU A 74 13.17 -16.48 17.56
N GLN A 75 12.99 -15.15 17.51
CA GLN A 75 13.62 -14.35 16.46
C GLN A 75 15.11 -14.17 16.78
N ASP A 76 15.96 -14.62 15.84
CA ASP A 76 17.41 -14.45 15.82
C ASP A 76 17.85 -13.08 16.38
N THR A 77 18.75 -13.14 17.36
CA THR A 77 19.73 -12.07 17.63
C THR A 77 20.74 -12.04 16.49
#